data_AF-I7AU79-F1
#
_entry.id   AF-I7AU79-F1
#
_cell.length_a   1.000
_cell.length_b   1.000
_cell.length_c   1.000
_cell.angle_alpha   90.00
_cell.angle_beta   90.00
_cell.angle_gamma   90.00
#
_symmetry.space_group_name_H-M   'P 1'
#
loop_
_entity.id
_entity.type
_entity.pdbx_description
1 polymer ?
#
loop_
_entity_poly.entity_id
_entity_poly.type
_entity_poly.pdbx_seq_one_letter_code
_entity_poly.pdbx_strand_id
1 'polypeptide(L)'
;MNLYDLVKNDCHEEISRLEHPEFSRFRAVAFISMGKFKEALKYTEEGSFERAYVFYKLKKYKKALRILRHIDTEGSKVLTSQCLYYLGYYNTAYQILAEVKRDDDIVVNLQAMKGLATLADSNQYVFGNKFQLRKRDELAEFEDLSKHNFKHIEGYVDFIFNLAFESLSSEEDFVDFLSHQLEKQEMKGTIVEEQLKNIKGEEVNINILLKNQKETVEFNSGAIDRFSNPLHFQQNFPGIDTTGSTSKGNVSLWIEKVYNSNFNIKAEKIPLLSPKMVLLRILTLCKNGCLPSQKLLEKTKKWPESSIKNCLSVFDSKANLSKELYIRMSKDIMD
;
A
#
# COMPACT_ATOMS: atom_id res chain seq x y z
N MET A 1 0.81 35.00 -35.05
CA MET A 1 -0.20 34.13 -34.42
C MET A 1 -0.65 34.82 -33.14
N ASN A 2 -1.95 34.97 -32.92
CA ASN A 2 -2.51 35.61 -31.72
C ASN A 2 -2.48 34.62 -30.55
N LEU A 3 -2.47 35.10 -29.30
CA LEU A 3 -2.58 34.25 -28.10
C LEU A 3 -3.81 33.32 -28.17
N TYR A 4 -4.93 33.81 -28.68
CA TYR A 4 -6.13 33.00 -28.90
C TYR A 4 -5.91 31.84 -29.88
N ASP A 5 -5.13 32.05 -30.95
CA ASP A 5 -4.77 30.99 -31.89
C ASP A 5 -3.83 29.97 -31.21
N LEU A 6 -2.86 30.44 -30.43
CA LEU A 6 -1.91 29.58 -29.71
C LEU A 6 -2.61 28.72 -28.65
N VAL A 7 -3.58 29.28 -27.93
CA VAL A 7 -4.40 28.56 -26.95
C VAL A 7 -5.33 27.56 -27.64
N LYS A 8 -5.94 27.92 -28.77
CA LYS A 8 -6.84 27.04 -29.52
C LYS A 8 -6.14 25.82 -30.15
N ASN A 9 -4.85 25.93 -30.45
CA ASN A 9 -4.04 24.88 -31.06
C ASN A 9 -3.05 24.21 -30.08
N ASP A 10 -3.26 24.39 -28.76
CA ASP A 10 -2.41 23.85 -27.68
C ASP A 10 -0.89 24.09 -27.86
N CYS A 11 -0.52 25.25 -28.41
CA CYS A 11 0.86 25.67 -28.68
C CYS A 11 1.61 26.07 -27.39
N HIS A 12 1.59 25.22 -26.37
CA HIS A 12 2.06 25.51 -25.01
C HIS A 12 3.54 25.96 -24.95
N GLU A 13 4.41 25.39 -25.79
CA GLU A 13 5.80 25.85 -25.92
C GLU A 13 5.88 27.34 -26.27
N GLU A 14 5.08 27.79 -27.23
CA GLU A 14 5.07 29.15 -27.74
C GLU A 14 4.41 30.12 -26.76
N ILE A 15 3.27 29.72 -26.17
CA ILE A 15 2.62 30.46 -25.07
C ILE A 15 3.62 30.71 -23.93
N SER A 16 4.46 29.71 -23.59
CA SER A 16 5.43 29.84 -22.50
C SER A 16 6.54 30.87 -22.76
N ARG A 17 6.80 31.19 -24.04
CA ARG A 17 7.78 32.19 -24.50
C ARG A 17 7.22 33.62 -24.59
N LEU A 18 5.92 33.82 -24.34
CA LEU A 18 5.29 35.14 -24.38
C LEU A 18 5.63 35.97 -23.13
N GLU A 19 6.60 36.86 -23.24
CA GLU A 19 7.16 37.63 -22.13
C GLU A 19 6.35 38.90 -21.81
N HIS A 20 5.06 38.76 -21.43
CA HIS A 20 4.23 39.87 -20.95
C HIS A 20 3.55 39.52 -19.61
N PRO A 21 3.43 40.44 -18.63
CA PRO A 21 2.82 40.17 -17.33
C PRO A 21 1.36 39.69 -17.43
N GLU A 22 0.58 40.28 -18.33
CA GLU A 22 -0.83 39.92 -18.58
C GLU A 22 -1.01 38.46 -19.02
N PHE A 23 0.00 37.90 -19.70
CA PHE A 23 -0.03 36.52 -20.18
C PHE A 23 0.42 35.50 -19.11
N SER A 24 0.76 35.93 -17.89
CA SER A 24 1.25 35.05 -16.83
C SER A 24 0.31 33.86 -16.55
N ARG A 25 -1.02 34.06 -16.55
CA ARG A 25 -1.96 32.95 -16.37
C ARG A 25 -1.87 31.92 -17.51
N PHE A 26 -1.75 32.37 -18.75
CA PHE A 26 -1.57 31.50 -19.92
C PHE A 26 -0.21 30.79 -19.90
N ARG A 27 0.88 31.49 -19.53
CA ARG A 27 2.20 30.88 -19.27
C ARG A 27 2.11 29.81 -18.19
N ALA A 28 1.40 30.07 -17.09
CA ALA A 28 1.23 29.13 -15.98
C ALA A 28 0.54 27.83 -16.43
N VAL A 29 -0.58 27.94 -17.17
CA VAL A 29 -1.27 26.80 -17.78
C VAL A 29 -0.35 26.05 -18.75
N ALA A 30 0.35 26.75 -19.64
CA ALA A 30 1.28 26.13 -20.58
C ALA A 30 2.44 25.37 -19.88
N PHE A 31 3.01 25.94 -18.80
CA PHE A 31 4.01 25.25 -17.99
C PHE A 31 3.42 24.05 -17.21
N ILE A 32 2.14 24.10 -16.81
CA ILE A 32 1.43 22.95 -16.21
C ILE A 32 1.27 21.82 -17.24
N SER A 33 0.78 22.11 -18.44
CA SER A 33 0.62 21.11 -19.51
C SER A 33 1.95 20.48 -19.93
N MET A 34 3.04 21.26 -19.97
CA MET A 34 4.39 20.75 -20.22
C MET A 34 5.02 20.00 -19.02
N GLY A 35 4.32 19.83 -17.90
CA GLY A 35 4.86 19.19 -16.68
C GLY A 35 5.94 20.01 -15.95
N LYS A 36 6.19 21.26 -16.38
CA LYS A 36 7.21 22.20 -15.87
C LYS A 36 6.68 22.91 -14.61
N PHE A 37 6.37 22.11 -13.58
CA PHE A 37 5.66 22.56 -12.37
C PHE A 37 6.46 23.53 -11.49
N LYS A 38 7.80 23.52 -11.53
CA LYS A 38 8.61 24.50 -10.78
C LYS A 38 8.56 25.88 -11.43
N GLU A 39 8.44 25.89 -12.76
CA GLU A 39 8.40 27.05 -13.62
C GLU A 39 7.01 27.69 -13.54
N ALA A 40 5.95 26.88 -13.57
CA ALA A 40 4.57 27.32 -13.38
C ALA A 40 4.36 28.12 -12.08
N LEU A 41 5.00 27.75 -10.96
CA LEU A 41 4.91 28.48 -9.68
C LEU A 41 5.30 29.96 -9.77
N LYS A 42 6.09 30.37 -10.77
CA LYS A 42 6.49 31.77 -11.00
C LYS A 42 5.37 32.62 -11.59
N TYR A 43 4.40 31.99 -12.26
CA TYR A 43 3.37 32.65 -13.06
C TYR A 43 1.93 32.37 -12.57
N THR A 44 1.72 31.34 -11.74
CA THR A 44 0.43 31.10 -11.06
C THR A 44 0.15 32.19 -10.02
N GLU A 45 -1.05 32.76 -10.07
CA GLU A 45 -1.57 33.76 -9.12
C GLU A 45 -1.72 33.21 -7.68
N GLU A 46 -1.49 34.07 -6.69
CA GLU A 46 -1.67 33.75 -5.26
C GLU A 46 -3.12 33.33 -4.97
N GLY A 47 -3.32 32.13 -4.41
CA GLY A 47 -4.66 31.61 -4.14
C GLY A 47 -5.39 30.97 -5.33
N SER A 48 -4.79 30.90 -6.53
CA SER A 48 -5.43 30.30 -7.70
C SER A 48 -5.50 28.76 -7.64
N PHE A 49 -6.48 28.17 -8.35
CA PHE A 49 -6.59 26.71 -8.49
C PHE A 49 -5.35 26.10 -9.17
N GLU A 50 -4.82 26.78 -10.20
CA GLU A 50 -3.59 26.41 -10.90
C GLU A 50 -2.40 26.35 -9.91
N ARG A 51 -2.29 27.30 -8.97
CA ARG A 51 -1.26 27.28 -7.91
C ARG A 51 -1.43 26.09 -6.96
N ALA A 52 -2.66 25.72 -6.62
CA ALA A 52 -2.96 24.54 -5.82
C ALA A 52 -2.60 23.23 -6.55
N TYR A 53 -2.98 23.12 -7.84
CA TYR A 53 -2.66 21.96 -8.69
C TYR A 53 -1.15 21.77 -8.86
N VAL A 54 -0.41 22.86 -9.04
CA VAL A 54 1.05 22.84 -9.09
C VAL A 54 1.66 22.39 -7.75
N PHE A 55 1.14 22.85 -6.61
CA PHE A 55 1.58 22.32 -5.30
C PHE A 55 1.24 20.84 -5.13
N TYR A 56 0.09 20.37 -5.60
CA TYR A 56 -0.30 18.96 -5.61
C TYR A 56 0.69 18.09 -6.43
N LYS A 57 0.97 18.46 -7.69
CA LYS A 57 1.94 17.76 -8.55
C LYS A 57 3.36 17.77 -7.98
N LEU A 58 3.75 18.83 -7.26
CA LEU A 58 5.01 18.91 -6.51
C LEU A 58 4.97 18.18 -5.14
N LYS A 59 3.95 17.33 -4.88
CA LYS A 59 3.72 16.58 -3.63
C LYS A 59 3.63 17.44 -2.36
N LYS A 60 3.34 18.73 -2.49
CA LYS A 60 3.22 19.73 -1.41
C LYS A 60 1.76 19.86 -0.95
N TYR A 61 1.09 18.73 -0.70
CA TYR A 61 -0.36 18.63 -0.42
C TYR A 61 -0.85 19.62 0.66
N LYS A 62 -0.11 19.80 1.77
CA LYS A 62 -0.44 20.78 2.83
C LYS A 62 -0.41 22.24 2.38
N LYS A 63 0.26 22.58 1.27
CA LYS A 63 0.22 23.93 0.65
C LYS A 63 -0.96 24.06 -0.32
N ALA A 64 -1.28 23.01 -1.08
CA ALA A 64 -2.47 22.99 -1.94
C ALA A 64 -3.76 23.17 -1.10
N LEU A 65 -3.93 22.40 -0.03
CA LEU A 65 -5.11 22.50 0.87
C LEU A 65 -5.31 23.88 1.51
N ARG A 66 -4.23 24.64 1.75
CA ARG A 66 -4.32 26.03 2.28
C ARG A 66 -4.94 27.01 1.28
N ILE A 67 -4.85 26.70 -0.01
CA ILE A 67 -5.47 27.45 -1.10
C ILE A 67 -6.89 26.91 -1.34
N LEU A 68 -7.04 25.59 -1.49
CA LEU A 68 -8.31 24.96 -1.88
C LEU A 68 -9.46 25.22 -0.90
N ARG A 69 -9.18 25.38 0.40
CA ARG A 69 -10.17 25.80 1.41
C ARG A 69 -10.83 27.17 1.16
N HIS A 70 -10.37 27.93 0.16
CA HIS A 70 -10.92 29.23 -0.27
C HIS A 70 -11.51 29.18 -1.69
N ILE A 71 -11.62 28.00 -2.29
CA ILE A 71 -12.18 27.79 -3.62
C ILE A 71 -13.27 26.72 -3.47
N ASP A 72 -14.54 27.05 -3.69
CA ASP A 72 -15.63 26.07 -3.74
C ASP A 72 -16.04 25.84 -5.19
N THR A 73 -15.48 24.79 -5.80
CA THR A 73 -15.83 24.30 -7.14
C THR A 73 -15.71 22.78 -7.16
N GLU A 74 -16.39 22.12 -8.09
CA GLU A 74 -16.31 20.66 -8.26
C GLU A 74 -14.85 20.18 -8.41
N GLY A 75 -14.05 20.89 -9.21
CA GLY A 75 -12.62 20.63 -9.37
C GLY A 75 -11.78 20.90 -8.11
N SER A 76 -12.17 21.85 -7.24
CA SER A 76 -11.48 22.06 -5.96
C SER A 76 -11.79 20.95 -4.95
N LYS A 77 -13.02 20.42 -4.95
CA LYS A 77 -13.40 19.24 -4.14
C LYS A 77 -12.62 17.99 -4.57
N VAL A 78 -12.58 17.68 -5.86
CA VAL A 78 -11.76 16.58 -6.42
C VAL A 78 -10.27 16.73 -6.08
N LEU A 79 -9.68 17.92 -6.23
CA LEU A 79 -8.28 18.13 -5.89
C LEU A 79 -8.02 18.09 -4.37
N THR A 80 -9.02 18.44 -3.55
CA THR A 80 -8.97 18.37 -2.09
C THR A 80 -9.01 16.92 -1.60
N SER A 81 -9.93 16.09 -2.09
CA SER A 81 -9.98 14.66 -1.75
C SER A 81 -8.70 13.93 -2.18
N GLN A 82 -8.18 14.21 -3.39
CA GLN A 82 -6.87 13.72 -3.81
C GLN A 82 -5.75 14.14 -2.83
N CYS A 83 -5.69 15.42 -2.43
CA CYS A 83 -4.68 15.88 -1.46
C CYS A 83 -4.81 15.21 -0.08
N LEU A 84 -6.02 14.91 0.37
CA LEU A 84 -6.31 14.23 1.65
C LEU A 84 -5.94 12.74 1.60
N TYR A 85 -6.32 12.04 0.53
CA TYR A 85 -5.93 10.67 0.22
C TYR A 85 -4.40 10.50 0.24
N TYR A 86 -3.65 11.37 -0.45
CA TYR A 86 -2.19 11.30 -0.42
C TYR A 86 -1.58 11.62 0.95
N LEU A 87 -2.32 12.25 1.87
CA LEU A 87 -1.91 12.58 3.23
C LEU A 87 -2.34 11.56 4.30
N GLY A 88 -3.16 10.55 3.98
CA GLY A 88 -3.65 9.57 4.96
C GLY A 88 -4.93 9.99 5.70
N TYR A 89 -5.83 10.68 5.00
CA TYR A 89 -7.20 10.98 5.45
C TYR A 89 -8.17 10.41 4.40
N TYR A 90 -8.52 9.14 4.53
CA TYR A 90 -9.27 8.39 3.52
C TYR A 90 -10.78 8.61 3.65
N ASN A 91 -11.32 8.65 4.86
CA ASN A 91 -12.74 8.93 5.05
C ASN A 91 -13.07 10.40 4.73
N THR A 92 -12.28 11.35 5.22
CA THR A 92 -12.43 12.78 4.88
C THR A 92 -12.30 13.02 3.36
N ALA A 93 -11.44 12.24 2.67
CA ALA A 93 -11.34 12.28 1.22
C ALA A 93 -12.60 11.73 0.53
N TYR A 94 -13.11 10.59 1.00
CA TYR A 94 -14.36 9.98 0.51
C TYR A 94 -15.53 10.95 0.62
N GLN A 95 -15.74 11.54 1.81
CA GLN A 95 -16.85 12.47 2.07
C GLN A 95 -16.85 13.65 1.09
N ILE A 96 -15.70 14.33 0.92
CA ILE A 96 -15.57 15.48 0.01
C ILE A 96 -15.73 15.07 -1.47
N LEU A 97 -15.39 13.83 -1.84
CA LEU A 97 -15.58 13.30 -3.18
C LEU A 97 -17.03 12.82 -3.42
N ALA A 98 -17.75 12.38 -2.38
CA ALA A 98 -19.13 11.91 -2.49
C ALA A 98 -20.12 13.06 -2.79
N GLU A 99 -19.74 14.31 -2.45
CA GLU A 99 -20.43 15.54 -2.86
C GLU A 99 -20.28 15.88 -4.36
N VAL A 100 -19.35 15.23 -5.08
CA VAL A 100 -19.09 15.48 -6.50
C VAL A 100 -20.06 14.67 -7.37
N LYS A 101 -20.45 15.22 -8.52
CA LYS A 101 -21.30 14.53 -9.50
C LYS A 101 -20.63 13.23 -9.94
N ARG A 102 -21.36 12.11 -9.85
CA ARG A 102 -20.80 10.78 -10.15
C ARG A 102 -20.67 10.52 -11.64
N ASP A 103 -19.48 10.09 -12.01
CA ASP A 103 -19.15 9.32 -13.20
C ASP A 103 -18.25 8.14 -12.79
N ASP A 104 -17.78 7.38 -13.76
CA ASP A 104 -17.01 6.15 -13.55
C ASP A 104 -15.69 6.43 -12.79
N ASP A 105 -14.98 7.52 -13.12
CA ASP A 105 -13.73 7.93 -12.46
C ASP A 105 -14.00 8.30 -10.99
N ILE A 106 -15.07 9.06 -10.72
CA ILE A 106 -15.47 9.42 -9.36
C ILE A 106 -15.81 8.18 -8.54
N VAL A 107 -16.53 7.20 -9.12
CA VAL A 107 -16.88 5.94 -8.44
C VAL A 107 -15.66 5.06 -8.18
N VAL A 108 -14.72 4.92 -9.12
CA VAL A 108 -13.44 4.22 -8.90
C VAL A 108 -12.65 4.86 -7.76
N ASN A 109 -12.54 6.21 -7.74
CA ASN A 109 -11.82 6.92 -6.70
C ASN A 109 -12.50 6.82 -5.33
N LEU A 110 -13.84 6.85 -5.26
CA LEU A 110 -14.59 6.59 -4.04
C LEU A 110 -14.36 5.17 -3.53
N GLN A 111 -14.34 4.16 -4.40
CA GLN A 111 -14.06 2.78 -4.02
C GLN A 111 -12.61 2.60 -3.51
N ALA A 112 -11.64 3.27 -4.14
CA ALA A 112 -10.26 3.31 -3.65
C ALA A 112 -10.14 3.95 -2.25
N MET A 113 -10.90 5.01 -1.99
CA MET A 113 -10.95 5.66 -0.67
C MET A 113 -11.64 4.78 0.38
N LYS A 114 -12.77 4.13 0.03
CA LYS A 114 -13.51 3.18 0.87
C LYS A 114 -12.64 2.00 1.30
N GLY A 115 -12.08 1.26 0.34
CA GLY A 115 -11.25 0.08 0.62
C GLY A 115 -10.05 0.40 1.52
N LEU A 116 -9.36 1.53 1.26
CA LEU A 116 -8.22 1.94 2.07
C LEU A 116 -8.60 2.53 3.44
N ALA A 117 -9.80 3.08 3.62
CA ALA A 117 -10.30 3.50 4.93
C ALA A 117 -10.67 2.28 5.81
N THR A 118 -11.45 1.34 5.27
CA THR A 118 -11.81 0.08 5.94
C THR A 118 -10.57 -0.70 6.37
N LEU A 119 -9.63 -0.87 5.45
CA LEU A 119 -8.38 -1.59 5.68
C LEU A 119 -7.49 -0.90 6.73
N ALA A 120 -7.45 0.43 6.75
CA ALA A 120 -6.71 1.20 7.73
C ALA A 120 -7.34 1.17 9.14
N ASP A 121 -8.67 1.03 9.24
CA ASP A 121 -9.39 0.90 10.52
C ASP A 121 -9.27 -0.51 11.11
N SER A 122 -9.28 -1.54 10.26
CA SER A 122 -9.10 -2.95 10.65
C SER A 122 -7.87 -3.21 11.54
N ASN A 123 -6.85 -2.35 11.46
CA ASN A 123 -5.60 -2.37 12.22
C ASN A 123 -4.77 -3.67 12.11
N GLN A 124 -5.15 -4.63 11.25
CA GLN A 124 -4.50 -5.95 11.18
C GLN A 124 -3.05 -5.87 10.67
N TYR A 125 -2.75 -4.90 9.80
CA TYR A 125 -1.41 -4.65 9.25
C TYR A 125 -0.54 -3.79 10.16
N VAL A 126 -0.20 -4.34 11.34
CA VAL A 126 0.69 -3.68 12.30
C VAL A 126 2.13 -3.65 11.77
N PHE A 127 2.48 -2.51 11.17
CA PHE A 127 3.79 -1.93 10.82
C PHE A 127 4.04 -1.75 9.30
N GLY A 128 4.29 -0.49 8.92
CA GLY A 128 5.11 -0.16 7.75
C GLY A 128 4.36 0.32 6.50
N ASN A 129 3.03 0.34 6.49
CA ASN A 129 2.26 0.90 5.38
C ASN A 129 2.22 2.44 5.43
N LYS A 130 1.81 3.06 4.32
CA LYS A 130 1.47 4.50 4.27
C LYS A 130 0.10 4.81 4.90
N PHE A 131 -0.75 3.79 5.02
CA PHE A 131 -2.19 3.88 5.30
C PHE A 131 -2.52 3.68 6.78
N GLN A 132 -1.63 4.06 7.71
CA GLN A 132 -2.03 4.18 9.11
C GLN A 132 -3.03 5.33 9.23
N LEU A 133 -4.28 5.00 9.56
CA LEU A 133 -5.32 5.99 9.85
C LEU A 133 -4.79 6.95 10.92
N ARG A 134 -4.82 8.25 10.62
CA ARG A 134 -4.60 9.26 11.66
C ARG A 134 -5.83 9.26 12.56
N LYS A 135 -5.63 9.31 13.88
CA LYS A 135 -6.66 9.32 14.95
C LYS A 135 -7.64 10.53 14.95
N ARG A 136 -8.03 11.02 13.77
CA ARG A 136 -8.93 12.16 13.52
C ARG A 136 -9.76 11.96 12.23
N ASP A 137 -9.64 10.81 11.59
CA ASP A 137 -10.36 10.43 10.37
C ASP A 137 -11.25 9.24 10.76
N GLU A 138 -12.22 9.52 11.62
CA GLU A 138 -13.18 8.55 12.14
C GLU A 138 -14.02 7.99 10.98
N LEU A 139 -14.30 6.68 10.96
CA LEU A 139 -15.11 6.08 9.89
C LEU A 139 -16.53 6.63 9.90
N ALA A 140 -17.05 6.90 8.70
CA ALA A 140 -18.47 7.14 8.45
C ALA A 140 -19.08 5.93 7.73
N GLU A 141 -20.40 5.93 7.57
CA GLU A 141 -21.07 4.96 6.69
C GLU A 141 -20.64 5.21 5.24
N PHE A 142 -20.16 4.16 4.57
CA PHE A 142 -19.86 4.18 3.14
C PHE A 142 -21.04 3.66 2.33
N GLU A 143 -21.30 4.28 1.18
CA GLU A 143 -22.31 3.79 0.25
C GLU A 143 -21.89 2.49 -0.44
N ASP A 144 -22.91 1.70 -0.79
CA ASP A 144 -22.76 0.54 -1.68
C ASP A 144 -22.64 1.00 -3.14
N LEU A 145 -21.39 1.07 -3.61
CA LEU A 145 -21.04 1.45 -4.99
C LEU A 145 -21.21 0.31 -6.01
N SER A 146 -21.49 -0.94 -5.57
CA SER A 146 -21.54 -2.12 -6.46
C SER A 146 -22.62 -2.05 -7.55
N LYS A 147 -23.60 -1.17 -7.38
CA LYS A 147 -24.73 -0.95 -8.30
C LYS A 147 -24.45 0.10 -9.39
N HIS A 148 -23.24 0.69 -9.45
CA HIS A 148 -22.90 1.66 -10.50
C HIS A 148 -22.81 1.00 -11.88
N ASN A 149 -23.45 1.62 -12.88
CA ASN A 149 -23.43 1.13 -14.26
C ASN A 149 -22.29 1.80 -15.05
N PHE A 150 -21.11 1.19 -15.01
CA PHE A 150 -19.94 1.62 -15.76
C PHE A 150 -20.18 1.62 -17.27
N LYS A 151 -19.68 2.65 -17.96
CA LYS A 151 -19.75 2.81 -19.42
C LYS A 151 -18.62 2.06 -20.13
N HIS A 152 -17.51 1.86 -19.43
CA HIS A 152 -16.26 1.32 -19.94
C HIS A 152 -15.78 0.17 -19.05
N ILE A 153 -15.28 -0.91 -19.66
CA ILE A 153 -14.83 -2.10 -18.94
C ILE A 153 -13.62 -1.80 -18.07
N GLU A 154 -12.75 -0.91 -18.54
CA GLU A 154 -11.54 -0.43 -17.85
C GLU A 154 -11.88 0.17 -16.48
N GLY A 155 -12.95 0.99 -16.41
CA GLY A 155 -13.43 1.56 -15.15
C GLY A 155 -14.04 0.52 -14.21
N TYR A 156 -14.70 -0.51 -14.74
CA TYR A 156 -15.21 -1.62 -13.92
C TYR A 156 -14.06 -2.52 -13.39
N VAL A 157 -13.03 -2.76 -14.19
CA VAL A 157 -11.80 -3.47 -13.80
C VAL A 157 -11.08 -2.73 -12.68
N ASP A 158 -10.87 -1.41 -12.83
CA ASP A 158 -10.27 -0.58 -11.78
C ASP A 158 -11.16 -0.51 -10.52
N PHE A 159 -12.49 -0.47 -10.66
CA PHE A 159 -13.41 -0.57 -9.53
C PHE A 159 -13.27 -1.91 -8.77
N ILE A 160 -13.24 -3.04 -9.49
CA ILE A 160 -13.09 -4.37 -8.89
C ILE A 160 -11.71 -4.53 -8.23
N PHE A 161 -10.64 -4.02 -8.84
CA PHE A 161 -9.31 -3.97 -8.23
C PHE A 161 -9.30 -3.17 -6.92
N ASN A 162 -9.99 -2.03 -6.87
CA ASN A 162 -10.12 -1.22 -5.65
C ASN A 162 -11.09 -1.81 -4.62
N LEU A 163 -12.08 -2.60 -5.05
CA LEU A 163 -13.01 -3.31 -4.17
C LEU A 163 -12.32 -4.46 -3.41
N ALA A 164 -11.38 -5.14 -4.06
CA ALA A 164 -10.61 -6.23 -3.43
C ALA A 164 -9.93 -5.82 -2.11
N PHE A 165 -9.53 -4.55 -1.95
CA PHE A 165 -8.90 -4.04 -0.73
C PHE A 165 -9.77 -4.20 0.53
N GLU A 166 -11.10 -4.33 0.41
CA GLU A 166 -11.98 -4.59 1.55
C GLU A 166 -11.81 -6.02 2.11
N SER A 167 -11.47 -7.00 1.26
CA SER A 167 -11.14 -8.37 1.68
C SER A 167 -9.72 -8.52 2.23
N LEU A 168 -8.84 -7.52 2.06
CA LEU A 168 -7.40 -7.65 2.35
C LEU A 168 -7.05 -7.74 3.85
N SER A 169 -8.03 -7.93 4.74
CA SER A 169 -7.80 -8.45 6.09
C SER A 169 -7.39 -9.93 6.12
N SER A 170 -7.85 -10.73 5.14
CA SER A 170 -7.66 -12.19 5.11
C SER A 170 -7.10 -12.64 3.76
N GLU A 171 -6.17 -13.60 3.76
CA GLU A 171 -5.58 -14.13 2.52
C GLU A 171 -6.60 -14.93 1.73
N GLU A 172 -7.38 -15.73 2.46
CA GLU A 172 -8.45 -16.60 1.99
C GLU A 172 -9.52 -15.74 1.31
N ASP A 173 -10.12 -14.80 2.03
CA ASP A 173 -11.16 -13.89 1.53
C ASP A 173 -10.68 -13.04 0.32
N PHE A 174 -9.40 -12.65 0.29
CA PHE A 174 -8.83 -11.85 -0.82
C PHE A 174 -8.52 -12.70 -2.06
N VAL A 175 -7.93 -13.88 -1.87
CA VAL A 175 -7.63 -14.84 -2.95
C VAL A 175 -8.92 -15.41 -3.54
N ASP A 176 -9.92 -15.71 -2.71
CA ASP A 176 -11.23 -16.21 -3.14
C ASP A 176 -12.03 -15.11 -3.85
N PHE A 177 -12.04 -13.87 -3.33
CA PHE A 177 -12.63 -12.74 -4.04
C PHE A 177 -12.05 -12.58 -5.44
N LEU A 178 -10.72 -12.49 -5.57
CA LEU A 178 -10.07 -12.34 -6.87
C LEU A 178 -10.30 -13.56 -7.79
N SER A 179 -10.23 -14.78 -7.24
CA SER A 179 -10.46 -16.01 -8.01
C SER A 179 -11.88 -16.06 -8.57
N HIS A 180 -12.90 -15.66 -7.79
CA HIS A 180 -14.29 -15.57 -8.23
C HIS A 180 -14.50 -14.49 -9.30
N GLN A 181 -13.82 -13.33 -9.22
CA GLN A 181 -13.90 -12.33 -10.29
C GLN A 181 -13.33 -12.85 -11.61
N LEU A 182 -12.34 -13.76 -11.59
CA LEU A 182 -11.73 -14.35 -12.80
C LEU A 182 -12.54 -15.47 -13.45
N GLU A 183 -13.70 -15.86 -12.89
CA GLU A 183 -14.70 -16.64 -13.62
C GLU A 183 -15.22 -15.84 -14.83
N LYS A 184 -15.30 -14.52 -14.69
CA LYS A 184 -15.66 -13.56 -15.73
C LYS A 184 -14.56 -13.45 -16.78
N GLN A 185 -14.92 -13.45 -18.06
CA GLN A 185 -13.92 -13.41 -19.14
C GLN A 185 -13.29 -12.02 -19.27
N GLU A 186 -14.05 -10.97 -19.00
CA GLU A 186 -13.64 -9.57 -19.04
C GLU A 186 -12.65 -9.16 -17.94
N MET A 187 -12.42 -10.01 -16.94
CA MET A 187 -11.39 -9.82 -15.91
C MET A 187 -10.03 -10.44 -16.29
N LYS A 188 -9.95 -11.21 -17.38
CA LYS A 188 -8.74 -11.94 -17.78
C LYS A 188 -7.79 -11.07 -18.61
N GLY A 189 -6.49 -11.26 -18.40
CA GLY A 189 -5.44 -10.37 -18.90
C GLY A 189 -5.46 -8.96 -18.29
N THR A 190 -6.18 -8.76 -17.19
CA THR A 190 -6.30 -7.47 -16.49
C THR A 190 -5.49 -7.42 -15.20
N ILE A 191 -5.39 -6.24 -14.60
CA ILE A 191 -4.75 -6.03 -13.30
C ILE A 191 -5.33 -6.92 -12.17
N VAL A 192 -6.58 -7.37 -12.28
CA VAL A 192 -7.21 -8.29 -11.33
C VAL A 192 -6.56 -9.68 -11.38
N GLU A 193 -6.27 -10.19 -12.58
CA GLU A 193 -5.55 -11.46 -12.79
C GLU A 193 -4.09 -11.34 -12.33
N GLU A 194 -3.42 -10.28 -12.74
CA GLU A 194 -2.01 -10.03 -12.41
C GLU A 194 -1.78 -9.81 -10.91
N GLN A 195 -2.77 -9.25 -10.19
CA GLN A 195 -2.71 -9.14 -8.74
C GLN A 195 -2.91 -10.48 -8.03
N LEU A 196 -3.69 -11.41 -8.59
CA LEU A 196 -3.82 -12.76 -8.04
C LEU A 196 -2.54 -13.57 -8.28
N LYS A 197 -1.99 -13.51 -9.50
CA LYS A 197 -0.70 -14.13 -9.87
C LYS A 197 0.43 -13.69 -8.94
N ASN A 198 0.56 -12.39 -8.71
CA ASN A 198 1.55 -11.79 -7.81
C ASN A 198 1.46 -12.32 -6.37
N ILE A 199 0.27 -12.65 -5.87
CA ILE A 199 0.09 -13.23 -4.54
C ILE A 199 0.45 -14.73 -4.54
N LYS A 200 -0.02 -15.48 -5.54
CA LYS A 200 0.25 -16.92 -5.71
C LYS A 200 1.70 -17.25 -6.09
N GLY A 201 2.49 -16.26 -6.52
CA GLY A 201 3.86 -16.46 -7.00
C GLY A 201 3.95 -16.95 -8.46
N GLU A 202 2.89 -16.70 -9.25
CA GLU A 202 2.80 -17.05 -10.67
C GLU A 202 3.47 -15.97 -11.57
N GLU A 203 3.69 -16.26 -12.85
CA GLU A 203 4.29 -15.30 -13.78
C GLU A 203 3.36 -14.11 -14.06
N VAL A 204 3.83 -12.90 -13.74
CA VAL A 204 3.05 -11.65 -13.85
C VAL A 204 3.43 -10.87 -15.11
N ASN A 205 2.43 -10.43 -15.89
CA ASN A 205 2.63 -9.55 -17.04
C ASN A 205 2.95 -8.11 -16.59
N ILE A 206 4.23 -7.87 -16.31
CA ILE A 206 4.78 -6.58 -15.85
C ILE A 206 4.40 -5.41 -16.77
N ASN A 207 4.04 -5.64 -18.04
CA ASN A 207 3.72 -4.57 -18.99
C ASN A 207 2.45 -3.78 -18.64
N ILE A 208 1.39 -4.44 -18.14
CA ILE A 208 0.11 -3.78 -17.82
C ILE A 208 0.09 -3.10 -16.44
N LEU A 209 1.13 -3.27 -15.64
CA LEU A 209 1.22 -2.76 -14.27
C LEU A 209 1.61 -1.28 -14.23
N LEU A 210 1.03 -0.53 -13.28
CA LEU A 210 1.52 0.80 -12.89
C LEU A 210 2.83 0.67 -12.10
N LYS A 211 3.65 1.72 -12.06
CA LYS A 211 4.99 1.69 -11.41
C LYS A 211 4.98 1.09 -9.99
N ASN A 212 3.99 1.43 -9.16
CA ASN A 212 3.93 0.94 -7.78
C ASN A 212 3.54 -0.55 -7.71
N GLN A 213 2.83 -1.07 -8.71
CA GLN A 213 2.51 -2.51 -8.81
C GLN A 213 3.72 -3.28 -9.36
N LYS A 214 4.52 -2.69 -10.28
CA LYS A 214 5.83 -3.24 -10.67
C LYS A 214 6.77 -3.36 -9.48
N GLU A 215 6.89 -2.30 -8.67
CA GLU A 215 7.69 -2.31 -7.43
C GLU A 215 7.22 -3.39 -6.44
N THR A 216 5.92 -3.72 -6.43
CA THR A 216 5.39 -4.86 -5.65
C THR A 216 5.85 -6.21 -6.19
N VAL A 217 5.72 -6.45 -7.50
CA VAL A 217 6.20 -7.69 -8.12
C VAL A 217 7.71 -7.83 -7.94
N GLU A 218 8.47 -6.74 -8.11
CA GLU A 218 9.92 -6.67 -7.88
C GLU A 218 10.28 -7.02 -6.43
N PHE A 219 9.52 -6.59 -5.43
CA PHE A 219 9.76 -6.96 -4.03
C PHE A 219 9.34 -8.40 -3.72
N ASN A 220 8.14 -8.83 -4.15
CA ASN A 220 7.62 -10.17 -3.89
C ASN A 220 8.46 -11.26 -4.59
N SER A 221 9.06 -10.95 -5.74
CA SER A 221 10.05 -11.81 -6.42
C SER A 221 11.49 -11.69 -5.89
N GLY A 222 11.75 -10.81 -4.91
CA GLY A 222 13.07 -10.60 -4.31
C GLY A 222 14.08 -9.83 -5.16
N ALA A 223 13.64 -9.17 -6.25
CA ALA A 223 14.50 -8.31 -7.07
C ALA A 223 14.88 -6.99 -6.38
N ILE A 224 14.14 -6.56 -5.35
CA ILE A 224 14.48 -5.41 -4.49
C ILE A 224 14.25 -5.71 -3.00
N ASP A 225 15.21 -5.34 -2.15
CA ASP A 225 15.09 -5.48 -0.69
C ASP A 225 14.09 -4.49 -0.06
N ARG A 226 13.76 -3.39 -0.76
CA ARG A 226 13.06 -2.23 -0.19
C ARG A 226 12.17 -1.49 -1.19
N PHE A 227 10.91 -1.28 -0.81
CA PHE A 227 9.94 -0.42 -1.49
C PHE A 227 10.24 1.08 -1.35
N SER A 228 9.96 1.88 -2.39
CA SER A 228 9.79 3.32 -2.25
C SER A 228 8.42 3.71 -1.67
N ASN A 229 7.39 2.89 -1.89
CA ASN A 229 6.05 3.10 -1.33
C ASN A 229 5.38 1.76 -0.97
N PRO A 230 5.45 1.30 0.28
CA PRO A 230 4.81 0.05 0.71
C PRO A 230 3.28 0.15 0.63
N LEU A 231 2.77 -0.29 -0.52
CA LEU A 231 1.37 -0.58 -0.78
C LEU A 231 0.99 -1.94 -0.19
N HIS A 232 -0.31 -2.22 -0.15
CA HIS A 232 -0.88 -3.32 0.61
C HIS A 232 -0.67 -4.73 0.03
N PHE A 233 -0.07 -4.84 -1.15
CA PHE A 233 0.13 -6.09 -1.88
C PHE A 233 1.39 -6.87 -1.45
N GLN A 234 1.75 -6.75 -0.18
CA GLN A 234 2.78 -7.56 0.47
C GLN A 234 2.17 -8.93 0.79
N GLN A 235 2.92 -10.02 0.59
CA GLN A 235 2.63 -11.35 1.17
C GLN A 235 2.80 -11.32 2.71
N ASN A 236 1.98 -10.53 3.40
CA ASN A 236 2.06 -10.27 4.84
C ASN A 236 0.84 -10.80 5.62
N PHE A 237 0.07 -11.69 4.99
CA PHE A 237 -0.97 -12.44 5.68
C PHE A 237 -0.40 -13.45 6.72
N PRO A 238 -1.17 -13.76 7.78
CA PRO A 238 -0.65 -14.50 8.93
C PRO A 238 -0.84 -16.02 8.83
N GLY A 239 0.06 -16.70 8.10
CA GLY A 239 0.53 -18.00 8.56
C GLY A 239 0.96 -17.95 10.05
N ILE A 240 0.84 -19.07 10.77
CA ILE A 240 0.99 -19.21 12.24
C ILE A 240 2.32 -19.96 12.56
N ASP A 241 3.10 -19.68 13.64
CA ASP A 241 4.06 -20.62 14.32
C ASP A 241 4.82 -20.14 15.59
N THR A 242 4.12 -20.11 16.71
CA THR A 242 4.30 -21.01 17.86
C THR A 242 5.64 -21.62 18.34
N THR A 243 6.82 -20.99 18.21
CA THR A 243 7.89 -21.23 19.23
C THR A 243 8.08 -19.99 20.14
N GLY A 244 9.10 -19.84 21.01
CA GLY A 244 9.17 -18.90 22.17
C GLY A 244 9.92 -17.50 22.16
N SER A 245 10.00 -16.65 21.11
CA SER A 245 11.11 -15.65 20.91
C SER A 245 11.09 -14.62 19.69
N THR A 246 10.54 -13.38 19.71
CA THR A 246 10.20 -12.56 18.48
C THR A 246 11.34 -11.94 17.64
N SER A 247 11.29 -12.01 16.31
CA SER A 247 11.73 -10.85 15.48
C SER A 247 11.17 -10.86 14.04
N LYS A 248 9.97 -10.25 13.89
CA LYS A 248 9.15 -10.06 12.67
C LYS A 248 8.03 -9.00 12.94
N GLY A 249 8.37 -7.71 13.11
CA GLY A 249 7.38 -6.61 13.26
C GLY A 249 7.87 -5.18 12.83
N ASN A 250 7.65 -4.68 11.60
CA ASN A 250 7.05 -5.38 10.45
C ASN A 250 7.71 -6.74 10.29
N VAL A 251 6.88 -7.70 9.94
CA VAL A 251 7.22 -9.08 9.66
C VAL A 251 8.60 -9.17 8.96
N SER A 252 8.95 -8.45 7.90
CA SER A 252 10.31 -8.55 7.33
C SER A 252 11.42 -7.77 8.09
N LEU A 253 11.19 -6.52 8.52
CA LEU A 253 12.21 -5.58 9.06
C LEU A 253 13.04 -6.09 10.24
N TRP A 254 12.46 -6.93 11.08
CA TRP A 254 13.14 -7.41 12.29
C TRP A 254 14.07 -8.59 11.96
N ILE A 255 13.72 -9.48 11.00
CA ILE A 255 14.66 -10.51 10.50
C ILE A 255 15.86 -9.87 9.84
N GLU A 256 15.63 -8.90 8.95
CA GLU A 256 16.66 -8.08 8.32
C GLU A 256 17.69 -7.61 9.36
N LYS A 257 17.22 -7.09 10.51
CA LYS A 257 18.05 -6.62 11.62
C LYS A 257 18.83 -7.72 12.36
N VAL A 258 18.35 -8.96 12.41
CA VAL A 258 19.06 -10.10 13.04
C VAL A 258 20.08 -10.73 12.10
N TYR A 259 19.75 -10.86 10.81
CA TYR A 259 20.69 -11.38 9.80
C TYR A 259 21.78 -10.36 9.46
N ASN A 260 21.44 -9.06 9.31
CA ASN A 260 22.44 -8.00 9.07
C ASN A 260 23.36 -7.72 10.27
N SER A 261 23.12 -8.36 11.42
CA SER A 261 24.04 -8.39 12.56
C SER A 261 24.73 -9.75 12.76
N ASN A 262 24.56 -10.70 11.83
CA ASN A 262 25.05 -12.09 11.92
C ASN A 262 24.76 -12.72 13.30
N PHE A 263 23.51 -12.59 13.76
CA PHE A 263 23.05 -13.05 15.09
C PHE A 263 23.76 -12.41 16.30
N ASN A 264 24.68 -11.44 16.12
CA ASN A 264 25.37 -10.67 17.16
C ASN A 264 24.44 -9.60 17.78
N ILE A 265 23.30 -10.07 18.29
CA ILE A 265 22.23 -9.31 18.92
C ILE A 265 21.78 -10.08 20.15
N LYS A 266 21.82 -9.41 21.31
CA LYS A 266 21.30 -9.96 22.58
C LYS A 266 19.86 -10.43 22.40
N ALA A 267 19.64 -11.73 22.50
CA ALA A 267 18.37 -12.38 22.12
C ALA A 267 17.19 -11.93 23.01
N GLU A 268 17.47 -11.39 24.19
CA GLU A 268 16.47 -10.80 25.08
C GLU A 268 15.79 -9.57 24.44
N LYS A 269 16.48 -8.89 23.51
CA LYS A 269 16.00 -7.72 22.75
C LYS A 269 15.12 -8.08 21.54
N ILE A 270 14.94 -9.36 21.26
CA ILE A 270 14.14 -9.93 20.17
C ILE A 270 12.80 -10.35 20.86
N PRO A 271 11.80 -9.44 21.13
CA PRO A 271 10.61 -9.53 22.06
C PRO A 271 9.72 -10.83 22.14
N LEU A 272 8.41 -10.79 22.46
CA LEU A 272 7.47 -11.96 22.59
C LEU A 272 5.98 -11.64 22.20
N LEU A 273 5.61 -11.55 20.91
CA LEU A 273 4.43 -10.80 20.39
C LEU A 273 3.49 -11.50 19.39
N SER A 274 3.94 -12.44 18.56
CA SER A 274 3.04 -13.26 17.69
C SER A 274 3.53 -14.70 17.69
N PRO A 275 2.78 -15.69 17.18
CA PRO A 275 3.28 -17.06 17.15
C PRO A 275 4.52 -17.12 16.26
N LYS A 276 4.34 -16.86 14.96
CA LYS A 276 5.35 -16.73 13.87
C LYS A 276 6.63 -16.12 14.40
N MET A 277 6.56 -14.81 14.68
CA MET A 277 7.59 -14.00 15.33
C MET A 277 8.52 -14.81 16.25
N VAL A 278 7.90 -15.59 17.12
CA VAL A 278 8.41 -16.04 18.40
C VAL A 278 9.34 -17.27 18.14
N LEU A 279 10.06 -17.32 17.02
CA LEU A 279 11.12 -18.31 16.76
C LEU A 279 12.56 -17.78 16.76
N LEU A 280 12.75 -16.49 16.53
CA LEU A 280 14.07 -15.97 16.21
C LEU A 280 15.02 -15.89 17.41
N ARG A 281 14.57 -15.56 18.63
CA ARG A 281 15.46 -15.55 19.83
C ARG A 281 15.85 -16.96 20.27
N ILE A 282 15.06 -18.00 20.00
CA ILE A 282 15.49 -19.40 20.25
C ILE A 282 16.64 -19.74 19.31
N LEU A 283 16.47 -19.49 18.00
CA LEU A 283 17.56 -19.68 17.03
C LEU A 283 18.78 -18.82 17.34
N THR A 284 18.58 -17.55 17.74
CA THR A 284 19.65 -16.61 18.11
C THR A 284 20.36 -17.00 19.40
N LEU A 285 19.67 -17.57 20.39
CA LEU A 285 20.30 -18.14 21.59
C LEU A 285 21.20 -19.31 21.20
N CYS A 286 20.68 -20.28 20.44
CA CYS A 286 21.45 -21.46 20.04
C CYS A 286 22.66 -21.11 19.14
N LYS A 287 22.51 -20.19 18.17
CA LYS A 287 23.63 -19.69 17.33
C LYS A 287 24.73 -19.00 18.14
N ASN A 288 24.36 -18.39 19.28
CA ASN A 288 25.28 -17.75 20.22
C ASN A 288 25.72 -18.69 21.37
N GLY A 289 25.49 -20.00 21.26
CA GLY A 289 25.94 -21.00 22.24
C GLY A 289 25.16 -21.03 23.56
N CYS A 290 23.95 -20.46 23.61
CA CYS A 290 23.14 -20.36 24.82
C CYS A 290 21.85 -21.21 24.74
N LEU A 291 21.46 -21.84 25.86
CA LEU A 291 20.26 -22.68 25.94
C LEU A 291 18.99 -21.87 26.30
N PRO A 292 17.83 -22.12 25.66
CA PRO A 292 16.57 -21.47 26.00
C PRO A 292 16.01 -21.88 27.38
N SER A 293 15.36 -20.95 28.09
CA SER A 293 14.81 -21.23 29.42
C SER A 293 13.47 -21.99 29.39
N GLN A 294 13.22 -22.81 30.41
CA GLN A 294 12.02 -23.66 30.51
C GLN A 294 10.70 -22.88 30.39
N LYS A 295 10.60 -21.72 31.06
CA LYS A 295 9.45 -20.78 30.99
C LYS A 295 9.18 -20.25 29.56
N LEU A 296 10.19 -20.30 28.68
CA LEU A 296 10.09 -19.91 27.28
C LEU A 296 9.52 -21.04 26.42
N LEU A 297 9.95 -22.28 26.69
CA LEU A 297 9.45 -23.49 26.04
C LEU A 297 8.00 -23.83 26.46
N GLU A 298 7.60 -23.49 27.69
CA GLU A 298 6.22 -23.74 28.14
C GLU A 298 5.16 -22.91 27.45
N LYS A 299 5.52 -21.75 26.88
CA LYS A 299 4.62 -20.98 26.02
C LYS A 299 4.20 -21.77 24.77
N THR A 300 4.99 -22.75 24.34
CA THR A 300 4.78 -23.48 23.09
C THR A 300 3.99 -24.77 23.27
N LYS A 301 4.02 -25.36 24.47
CA LYS A 301 3.36 -26.65 24.80
C LYS A 301 1.83 -26.65 24.60
N LYS A 302 1.18 -25.48 24.63
CA LYS A 302 -0.29 -25.33 24.49
C LYS A 302 -0.76 -25.02 23.06
N TRP A 303 0.14 -24.97 22.09
CA TRP A 303 -0.19 -24.62 20.71
C TRP A 303 -0.35 -25.87 19.81
N PRO A 304 -1.30 -25.89 18.84
CA PRO A 304 -1.51 -27.04 17.95
C PRO A 304 -0.33 -27.29 17.00
N GLU A 305 0.05 -28.55 16.72
CA GLU A 305 1.25 -28.85 15.92
C GLU A 305 1.19 -28.43 14.45
N SER A 306 0.00 -28.35 13.85
CA SER A 306 -0.20 -27.72 12.53
C SER A 306 0.10 -26.23 12.57
N SER A 307 -0.35 -25.57 13.64
CA SER A 307 0.08 -24.22 14.01
C SER A 307 1.53 -24.18 14.50
N ILE A 308 2.37 -25.24 14.45
CA ILE A 308 3.83 -25.25 14.71
C ILE A 308 4.66 -25.66 13.45
N LYS A 309 4.10 -25.59 12.23
CA LYS A 309 4.88 -25.69 10.96
C LYS A 309 4.63 -24.57 9.90
N ASN A 310 3.66 -23.69 10.09
CA ASN A 310 3.23 -22.70 9.09
C ASN A 310 3.98 -21.34 9.12
N CYS A 311 4.98 -21.13 9.98
CA CYS A 311 5.80 -19.92 10.06
C CYS A 311 7.17 -20.04 10.72
N LEU A 312 7.56 -21.22 11.21
CA LEU A 312 8.94 -21.67 11.10
C LEU A 312 9.44 -21.38 9.69
N SER A 313 8.57 -21.67 8.71
CA SER A 313 8.62 -21.31 7.28
C SER A 313 8.95 -19.84 6.96
N VAL A 314 9.10 -18.99 7.97
CA VAL A 314 9.27 -17.54 7.84
C VAL A 314 10.45 -16.97 8.68
N PHE A 315 11.28 -17.78 9.37
CA PHE A 315 12.49 -17.29 10.09
C PHE A 315 13.81 -17.67 9.45
N ASP A 316 13.94 -18.96 9.21
CA ASP A 316 14.94 -19.60 8.37
C ASP A 316 14.24 -20.88 7.96
N SER A 317 13.56 -20.84 6.81
CA SER A 317 12.17 -21.31 6.71
C SER A 317 11.95 -22.73 7.26
N LYS A 318 12.88 -23.65 6.98
CA LYS A 318 12.61 -25.09 7.05
C LYS A 318 11.55 -25.46 5.98
N ALA A 319 11.56 -26.64 5.39
CA ALA A 319 11.82 -27.98 5.94
C ALA A 319 10.80 -28.39 7.01
N ASN A 320 10.43 -29.68 7.01
CA ASN A 320 9.44 -30.20 7.93
C ASN A 320 10.09 -30.54 9.27
N LEU A 321 9.58 -29.96 10.37
CA LEU A 321 10.14 -30.22 11.70
C LEU A 321 8.99 -30.46 12.70
N SER A 322 8.83 -31.71 13.12
CA SER A 322 7.84 -32.10 14.13
C SER A 322 8.29 -31.74 15.54
N LYS A 323 7.32 -31.78 16.46
CA LYS A 323 7.55 -31.64 17.90
C LYS A 323 8.57 -32.66 18.41
N GLU A 324 8.53 -33.90 17.93
CA GLU A 324 9.43 -35.01 18.29
C GLU A 324 10.83 -34.78 17.76
N LEU A 325 10.99 -34.19 16.56
CA LEU A 325 12.31 -33.92 16.00
C LEU A 325 12.99 -32.73 16.70
N TYR A 326 12.24 -31.70 17.09
CA TYR A 326 12.77 -30.64 17.97
C TYR A 326 13.10 -31.17 19.37
N ILE A 327 12.29 -32.10 19.91
CA ILE A 327 12.56 -32.76 21.20
C ILE A 327 13.77 -33.70 21.12
N ARG A 328 13.98 -34.38 19.98
CA ARG A 328 15.22 -35.13 19.68
C ARG A 328 16.42 -34.20 19.63
N MET A 329 16.36 -33.07 18.94
CA MET A 329 17.44 -32.08 18.98
C MET A 329 17.73 -31.57 20.41
N SER A 330 16.75 -31.56 21.33
CA SER A 330 16.98 -31.28 22.77
C SER A 330 17.33 -32.50 23.65
N LYS A 331 17.62 -33.65 23.03
CA LYS A 331 18.12 -34.89 23.65
C LYS A 331 19.44 -35.36 23.04
N ASP A 332 19.66 -35.05 21.76
CA ASP A 332 20.86 -35.36 21.01
C ASP A 332 21.92 -34.24 21.16
N ILE A 333 21.50 -33.02 21.55
CA ILE A 333 22.40 -31.93 21.98
C ILE A 333 22.52 -32.00 23.51
N MET A 334 23.43 -32.89 23.94
CA MET A 334 23.78 -33.28 25.31
C MET A 334 22.87 -34.34 25.97
N ASP A 335 23.46 -35.53 26.12
CA ASP A 335 23.25 -36.46 27.25
C ASP A 335 23.45 -35.77 28.62
#